data_AF-A0A418Q7E3-F1
#
_entry.id   AF-A0A418Q7E3-F1
#
_cell.length_a   1.000
_cell.length_b   1.000
_cell.length_c   1.000
_cell.angle_alpha   90.00
_cell.angle_beta   90.00
_cell.angle_gamma   90.00
#
_symmetry.space_group_name_H-M   'P 1'
#
loop_
_entity.id
_entity.type
_entity.pdbx_description
1 polymer ?
#
loop_
_entity_poly.entity_id
_entity_poly.type
_entity_poly.pdbx_seq_one_letter_code
_entity_poly.pdbx_strand_id
1 'polypeptide(L)'
;MGRPREFDEKTVLDGAIRLFGARGFDSVPVDTALKEIGLNRASFYKIFGSKHGLCRSALETVVEGTTQAVSEEEMRDFLLVVLVELAPTDQRLYDLSLRAAGRLFGDDSESLGDHVLSRARRLLDTH
;
A
#
# COMPACT_ATOMS: atom_id res chain seq x y z
N MET A 1 25.81 -20.48 13.87
CA MET A 1 25.69 -19.19 13.17
C MET A 1 24.56 -19.34 12.15
N GLY A 2 23.38 -18.82 12.48
CA GLY A 2 22.20 -18.94 11.61
C GLY A 2 22.35 -17.98 10.43
N ARG A 3 22.31 -18.51 9.21
CA ARG A 3 22.24 -17.71 7.99
C ARG A 3 21.03 -16.77 8.14
N PRO A 4 21.20 -15.44 8.08
CA PRO A 4 20.06 -14.55 8.18
C PRO A 4 19.10 -14.95 7.04
N ARG A 5 17.83 -15.21 7.37
CA ARG A 5 16.79 -15.26 6.35
C ARG A 5 16.80 -13.87 5.71
N GLU A 6 17.36 -13.74 4.52
CA GLU A 6 17.09 -12.58 3.68
C GLU A 6 15.58 -12.57 3.50
N PHE A 7 14.94 -11.54 4.06
CA PHE A 7 13.54 -11.29 3.77
C PHE A 7 13.48 -10.77 2.34
N ASP A 8 12.44 -11.14 1.60
CA ASP A 8 12.20 -10.58 0.28
C ASP A 8 11.46 -9.25 0.45
N GLU A 9 12.15 -8.15 0.16
CA GLU A 9 11.59 -6.81 0.25
C GLU A 9 10.34 -6.65 -0.63
N LYS A 10 10.29 -7.29 -1.80
CA LYS A 10 9.12 -7.21 -2.68
C LYS A 10 7.91 -7.89 -2.07
N THR A 11 8.10 -9.07 -1.49
CA THR A 11 7.04 -9.77 -0.75
C THR A 11 6.51 -8.92 0.42
N VAL A 12 7.40 -8.19 1.10
CA VAL A 12 7.00 -7.26 2.18
C VAL A 12 6.17 -6.10 1.64
N LEU A 13 6.61 -5.47 0.55
CA LEU A 13 5.90 -4.35 -0.06
C LEU A 13 4.54 -4.78 -0.62
N ASP A 14 4.47 -5.93 -1.29
CA ASP A 14 3.22 -6.54 -1.76
C ASP A 14 2.26 -6.80 -0.59
N GLY A 15 2.77 -7.31 0.54
CA GLY A 15 2.00 -7.49 1.76
C GLY A 15 1.47 -6.17 2.34
N ALA A 16 2.29 -5.11 2.33
CA ALA A 16 1.89 -3.78 2.80
C ALA A 16 0.81 -3.15 1.91
N ILE A 17 0.90 -3.31 0.58
CA ILE A 17 -0.09 -2.83 -0.38
C ILE A 17 -1.45 -3.47 -0.06
N ARG A 18 -1.51 -4.80 0.05
CA ARG A 18 -2.76 -5.51 0.37
C ARG A 18 -3.29 -5.13 1.74
N LEU A 19 -2.44 -5.06 2.75
CA LEU A 19 -2.83 -4.78 4.13
C LEU A 19 -3.46 -3.39 4.27
N PHE A 20 -2.75 -2.36 3.84
CA PHE A 20 -3.24 -0.99 3.92
C PHE A 20 -4.40 -0.78 2.95
N GLY A 21 -4.33 -1.38 1.76
CA GLY A 21 -5.45 -1.40 0.81
C GLY A 21 -6.70 -2.04 1.38
N ALA A 22 -6.63 -3.10 2.19
CA ALA A 22 -7.82 -3.73 2.75
C ALA A 22 -8.37 -2.99 3.99
N ARG A 23 -7.50 -2.46 4.85
CA ARG A 23 -7.89 -2.02 6.20
C ARG A 23 -7.76 -0.52 6.45
N GLY A 24 -7.15 0.22 5.53
CA GLY A 24 -6.74 1.60 5.74
C GLY A 24 -5.34 1.70 6.34
N PHE A 25 -4.72 2.87 6.24
CA PHE A 25 -3.42 3.11 6.85
C PHE A 25 -3.63 3.24 8.36
N ASP A 26 -4.39 4.23 8.84
CA ASP A 26 -4.47 4.55 10.28
C ASP A 26 -5.09 3.43 11.13
N SER A 27 -5.98 2.63 10.56
CA SER A 27 -6.64 1.50 11.24
C SER A 27 -5.70 0.36 11.62
N VAL A 28 -4.47 0.31 11.07
CA VAL A 28 -3.52 -0.79 11.29
C VAL A 28 -2.33 -0.33 12.15
N PRO A 29 -2.22 -0.77 13.41
CA PRO A 29 -1.02 -0.51 14.22
C PRO A 29 0.24 -1.09 13.57
N VAL A 30 1.39 -0.43 13.76
CA VAL A 30 2.68 -0.89 13.21
C VAL A 30 2.94 -2.35 13.55
N ASP A 31 2.72 -2.74 14.80
CA ASP A 31 3.03 -4.08 15.28
C ASP A 31 2.17 -5.16 14.61
N THR A 32 0.89 -4.84 14.37
CA THR A 32 -0.03 -5.69 13.62
C THR A 32 0.45 -5.84 12.18
N ALA A 33 0.83 -4.72 11.55
CA ALA A 33 1.35 -4.75 10.19
C ALA A 33 2.61 -5.61 10.09
N LEU A 34 3.59 -5.39 10.97
CA LEU A 34 4.82 -6.16 10.98
C LEU A 34 4.58 -7.67 11.16
N LYS A 35 3.64 -8.04 12.03
CA LYS A 35 3.25 -9.43 12.24
C LYS A 35 2.63 -10.04 10.98
N GLU A 36 1.72 -9.35 10.32
CA GLU A 36 1.01 -9.85 9.14
C GLU A 36 1.92 -9.94 7.90
N ILE A 37 2.84 -8.98 7.74
CA ILE A 37 3.78 -8.95 6.61
C ILE A 37 5.01 -9.87 6.86
N GLY A 38 5.17 -10.38 8.09
CA GLY A 38 6.27 -11.29 8.45
C GLY A 38 7.62 -10.60 8.66
N LEU A 39 7.63 -9.31 8.99
CA LEU A 39 8.84 -8.51 9.18
C LEU A 39 9.09 -8.23 10.66
N ASN A 40 10.32 -8.38 11.14
CA ASN A 40 10.66 -8.01 12.52
C ASN A 40 10.89 -6.49 12.65
N ARG A 41 10.70 -5.94 13.87
CA ARG A 41 10.86 -4.50 14.14
C ARG A 41 12.23 -3.94 13.77
N ALA A 42 13.31 -4.66 14.07
CA ALA A 42 14.67 -4.18 13.83
C ALA A 42 14.94 -3.99 12.33
N SER A 43 14.54 -4.98 11.51
CA SER A 43 14.60 -4.87 10.06
C SER A 43 13.70 -3.75 9.55
N PHE A 44 12.44 -3.67 10.03
CA PHE A 44 11.51 -2.62 9.62
C PHE A 44 12.07 -1.21 9.82
N TYR A 45 12.51 -0.87 11.04
CA TYR A 45 13.05 0.45 11.32
C TYR A 45 14.38 0.71 10.61
N LYS A 46 15.18 -0.33 10.34
CA LYS A 46 16.41 -0.19 9.57
C LYS A 46 16.16 0.13 8.10
N ILE A 47 15.12 -0.46 7.49
CA ILE A 47 14.88 -0.39 6.04
C ILE A 47 13.93 0.77 5.72
N PHE A 48 12.77 0.77 6.38
CA PHE A 48 11.68 1.70 6.06
C PHE A 48 11.67 2.91 7.00
N GLY A 49 12.29 2.81 8.18
CA GLY A 49 12.38 3.88 9.17
C GLY A 49 11.06 4.20 9.90
N SER A 50 9.93 4.11 9.21
CA SER A 50 8.60 4.34 9.77
C SER A 50 7.51 3.66 8.93
N LYS A 51 6.28 3.67 9.46
CA LYS A 51 5.10 3.17 8.73
C LYS A 51 4.81 3.98 7.47
N HIS A 52 5.02 5.31 7.55
CA HIS A 52 4.97 6.21 6.40
C HIS A 52 6.05 5.86 5.37
N GLY A 53 7.26 5.52 5.83
CA GLY A 53 8.33 5.05 4.95
C GLY A 53 7.97 3.76 4.22
N LEU A 54 7.37 2.79 4.92
CA LEU A 54 6.86 1.55 4.31
C LEU A 54 5.77 1.83 3.26
N CYS A 55 4.80 2.69 3.59
CA CYS A 55 3.73 3.06 2.67
C CYS A 55 4.27 3.78 1.42
N ARG A 56 5.24 4.69 1.59
CA ARG A 56 5.91 5.36 0.48
C ARG A 56 6.63 4.36 -0.44
N SER A 57 7.43 3.44 0.11
CA SER A 57 8.13 2.42 -0.69
C SER A 57 7.15 1.46 -1.40
N ALA A 58 6.02 1.16 -0.76
CA ALA A 58 4.94 0.40 -1.39
C ALA A 58 4.33 1.16 -2.57
N LEU A 59 4.06 2.46 -2.43
CA LEU A 59 3.55 3.29 -3.51
C LEU A 59 4.57 3.48 -4.64
N GLU A 60 5.85 3.63 -4.32
CA GLU A 60 6.94 3.66 -5.32
C GLU A 60 6.93 2.37 -6.17
N THR A 61 6.77 1.21 -5.54
CA THR A 61 6.63 -0.09 -6.24
C THR A 61 5.42 -0.14 -7.18
N VAL A 62 4.29 0.46 -6.77
CA VAL A 62 3.08 0.59 -7.61
C VAL A 62 3.34 1.53 -8.79
N VAL A 63 4.05 2.64 -8.59
CA VAL A 63 4.38 3.57 -9.68
C VAL A 63 5.33 2.92 -10.69
N GLU A 64 6.33 2.18 -10.21
CA GLU A 64 7.34 1.50 -11.04
C GLU A 64 6.81 0.23 -11.71
N GLY A 65 5.68 -0.31 -11.25
CA GLY A 65 5.12 -1.56 -11.75
C GLY A 65 5.98 -2.78 -11.39
N THR A 66 6.67 -2.72 -10.25
CA THR A 66 7.62 -3.75 -9.80
C THR A 66 7.02 -4.73 -8.77
N THR A 67 5.72 -4.61 -8.49
CA THR A 67 4.91 -5.55 -7.69
C THR A 67 4.97 -6.96 -8.29
N GLN A 68 4.94 -8.01 -7.47
CA GLN A 68 5.06 -9.39 -7.97
C GLN A 68 3.74 -10.16 -7.96
N ALA A 69 2.97 -10.04 -6.87
CA ALA A 69 1.80 -10.87 -6.65
C ALA A 69 0.53 -10.05 -6.34
N VAL A 70 0.58 -8.72 -6.47
CA VAL A 70 -0.55 -7.82 -6.18
C VAL A 70 -1.41 -7.64 -7.42
N SER A 71 -2.73 -7.75 -7.28
CA SER A 71 -3.66 -7.47 -8.38
C SER A 71 -3.82 -5.96 -8.61
N GLU A 72 -4.28 -5.56 -9.81
CA GLU A 72 -4.60 -4.15 -10.05
C GLU A 72 -5.69 -3.62 -9.11
N GLU A 73 -6.66 -4.46 -8.74
CA GLU A 73 -7.71 -4.09 -7.78
C GLU A 73 -7.13 -3.78 -6.39
N GLU A 74 -6.20 -4.61 -5.91
CA GLU A 74 -5.48 -4.39 -4.65
C GLU A 74 -4.62 -3.13 -4.70
N MET A 75 -3.95 -2.87 -5.83
CA MET A 75 -3.17 -1.64 -6.01
C MET A 75 -4.06 -0.38 -6.02
N ARG A 76 -5.22 -0.44 -6.69
CA ARG A 76 -6.20 0.66 -6.71
C ARG A 76 -6.80 0.91 -5.33
N ASP A 77 -7.12 -0.15 -4.61
CA ASP A 77 -7.59 -0.12 -3.23
C ASP A 77 -6.58 0.55 -2.29
N PHE A 78 -5.30 0.20 -2.43
CA PHE A 78 -4.22 0.86 -1.71
C PHE A 78 -4.07 2.33 -2.09
N LEU A 79 -4.08 2.66 -3.39
CA LEU A 79 -3.98 4.03 -3.86
C LEU A 79 -5.09 4.92 -3.31
N LEU A 80 -6.33 4.44 -3.24
CA LEU A 80 -7.44 5.17 -2.63
C LEU A 80 -7.16 5.52 -1.17
N VAL A 81 -6.65 4.56 -0.40
CA VAL A 81 -6.27 4.78 1.00
C VAL A 81 -5.19 5.86 1.10
N VAL A 82 -4.14 5.80 0.27
CA VAL A 82 -3.09 6.82 0.29
C VAL A 82 -3.62 8.20 -0.09
N LEU A 83 -4.45 8.29 -1.13
CA LEU A 83 -5.06 9.55 -1.59
C LEU A 83 -5.91 10.23 -0.51
N VAL A 84 -6.62 9.45 0.30
CA VAL A 84 -7.56 9.98 1.30
C VAL A 84 -6.90 10.22 2.66
N GLU A 85 -6.05 9.30 3.12
CA GLU A 85 -5.50 9.35 4.48
C GLU A 85 -4.18 10.10 4.56
N LEU A 86 -3.32 9.99 3.54
CA LEU A 86 -1.91 10.39 3.63
C LEU A 86 -1.58 11.60 2.74
N ALA A 87 -1.99 11.56 1.47
CA ALA A 87 -1.71 12.59 0.48
C ALA A 87 -2.12 14.02 0.92
N PRO A 88 -3.21 14.24 1.68
CA PRO A 88 -3.56 15.58 2.14
C PRO A 88 -2.53 16.23 3.09
N THR A 89 -1.65 15.44 3.70
CA THR A 89 -0.67 15.91 4.69
C THR A 89 0.79 15.67 4.29
N ASP A 90 1.03 14.93 3.21
CA ASP A 90 2.37 14.65 2.68
C ASP A 90 2.41 14.90 1.17
N GLN A 91 3.03 16.02 0.77
CA GLN A 91 3.18 16.43 -0.62
C GLN A 91 3.89 15.38 -1.48
N ARG A 92 4.86 14.65 -0.93
CA ARG A 92 5.60 13.64 -1.71
C ARG A 92 4.71 12.45 -2.02
N LEU A 93 3.86 12.05 -1.08
CA LEU A 93 2.86 11.02 -1.31
C LEU A 93 1.79 11.50 -2.30
N TYR A 94 1.36 12.75 -2.21
CA TYR A 94 0.45 13.33 -3.20
C TYR A 94 1.01 13.23 -4.64
N ASP A 95 2.26 13.65 -4.86
CA ASP A 95 2.89 13.60 -6.18
C ASP A 95 3.03 12.15 -6.70
N LEU A 96 3.40 11.22 -5.82
CA LEU A 96 3.47 9.78 -6.16
C LEU A 96 2.09 9.20 -6.46
N SER A 97 1.06 9.61 -5.72
CA SER A 97 -0.31 9.15 -5.91
C SER A 97 -0.86 9.59 -7.26
N LEU A 98 -0.56 10.81 -7.74
CA LEU A 98 -0.97 11.25 -9.08
C LEU A 98 -0.33 10.39 -10.19
N ARG A 99 0.95 10.04 -10.02
CA ARG A 99 1.65 9.15 -10.98
C ARG A 99 1.05 7.75 -10.97
N ALA A 100 0.75 7.20 -9.78
CA ALA A 100 0.09 5.91 -9.65
C ALA A 100 -1.33 5.94 -10.23
N ALA A 101 -2.07 7.02 -10.03
CA ALA A 101 -3.42 7.21 -10.57
C ALA A 101 -3.42 7.18 -12.10
N GLY A 102 -2.51 7.94 -12.74
CA GLY A 102 -2.37 7.91 -14.20
C GLY A 102 -2.04 6.51 -14.74
N ARG A 103 -1.28 5.69 -14.00
CA ARG A 103 -1.00 4.29 -14.38
C ARG A 103 -2.22 3.38 -14.21
N LEU A 104 -2.91 3.49 -13.08
CA LEU A 104 -3.95 2.53 -12.66
C LEU A 104 -5.35 2.86 -13.18
N PHE A 105 -5.63 4.13 -13.40
CA PHE A 105 -6.94 4.65 -13.84
C PHE A 105 -6.85 5.40 -15.18
N GLY A 106 -5.66 5.73 -15.68
CA GLY A 106 -5.51 6.58 -16.85
C GLY A 106 -6.01 8.00 -16.59
N ASP A 107 -6.48 8.66 -17.64
CA ASP A 107 -7.10 10.00 -17.57
C ASP A 107 -8.62 9.94 -17.26
N ASP A 108 -9.12 8.80 -16.79
CA ASP A 108 -10.54 8.56 -16.58
C ASP A 108 -10.95 8.74 -15.10
N SER A 109 -11.56 9.89 -14.81
CA SER A 109 -12.11 10.19 -13.48
C SER A 109 -13.33 9.33 -13.12
N GLU A 110 -14.07 8.82 -14.11
CA GLU A 110 -15.25 7.98 -13.87
C GLU A 110 -14.81 6.62 -13.30
N SER A 111 -13.76 6.02 -13.86
CA SER A 111 -13.16 4.78 -13.36
C SER A 111 -12.73 4.87 -11.89
N LEU A 112 -12.17 6.00 -11.46
CA LEU A 112 -11.83 6.22 -10.05
C LEU A 112 -13.08 6.22 -9.16
N GLY A 113 -14.14 6.93 -9.58
CA GLY A 113 -15.41 6.98 -8.87
C GLY A 113 -16.08 5.60 -8.75
N ASP A 114 -16.13 4.86 -9.84
CA ASP A 114 -16.66 3.49 -9.87
C ASP A 114 -15.88 2.56 -8.95
N HIS A 115 -14.55 2.70 -8.92
CA HIS A 115 -13.71 1.90 -8.02
C HIS A 115 -13.98 2.20 -6.55
N VAL A 116 -14.22 3.48 -6.18
CA VAL A 116 -14.62 3.86 -4.81
C VAL A 116 -15.93 3.18 -4.42
N LEU A 117 -16.95 3.23 -5.29
CA LEU A 117 -18.26 2.62 -5.01
C LEU A 117 -18.16 1.09 -4.93
N SER A 118 -17.43 0.47 -5.86
CA SER A 118 -17.20 -0.98 -5.90
C SER A 118 -16.50 -1.47 -4.64
N ARG A 119 -15.45 -0.75 -4.21
CA ARG A 119 -14.74 -1.01 -2.96
C ARG A 119 -15.66 -0.92 -1.74
N ALA A 120 -16.45 0.15 -1.63
CA ALA A 120 -17.38 0.33 -0.51
C ALA A 120 -18.37 -0.84 -0.40
N ARG A 121 -18.88 -1.33 -1.54
CA ARG A 121 -19.78 -2.48 -1.59
C ARG A 121 -19.11 -3.77 -1.11
N ARG A 122 -17.90 -4.08 -1.59
CA ARG A 122 -17.16 -5.29 -1.17
C ARG A 122 -16.89 -5.32 0.34
N LEU A 123 -16.58 -4.17 0.94
CA LEU A 123 -16.32 -4.08 2.38
C LEU A 123 -17.58 -4.30 3.23
N LEU A 124 -18.77 -3.92 2.72
CA LEU A 124 -20.03 -4.23 3.39
C LEU A 124 -20.35 -5.73 3.34
N ASP A 125 -20.06 -6.40 2.22
CA ASP A 125 -20.35 -7.83 2.03
C ASP A 125 -19.41 -8.78 2.83
N THR A 126 -18.38 -8.23 3.49
CA THR A 126 -17.40 -9.00 4.28
C THR A 126 -17.81 -9.14 5.76
N HIS A 127 -18.94 -8.56 6.16
CA HIS A 127 -19.51 -8.58 7.52
C HIS A 127 -20.84 -9.33 7.57
#